data_AF-A0A401SRN8-F1
#
_entry.id   AF-A0A401SRN8-F1
#
_cell.length_a   1.000
_cell.length_b   1.000
_cell.length_c   1.000
_cell.angle_alpha   90.00
_cell.angle_beta   90.00
_cell.angle_gamma   90.00
#
_symmetry.space_group_name_H-M   'P 1'
#
loop_
_entity.id
_entity.type
_entity.pdbx_description
1 polymer ?
#
loop_
_entity_poly.entity_id
_entity_poly.type
_entity_poly.pdbx_seq_one_letter_code
_entity_poly.pdbx_strand_id
1 'polypeptide(L)'
;MSFLSSSPSYSSLTGFEEELPADNLVLFEVAWEVANKVGGIYTVIQTKTKLTVDQLGENYILIGPYFENSVKTQVELIEPPNLAIKQTIDCMNSRGCKVYFGRWLIDGSPYVVLLDIGASNWSLDQWKTELWDSCNIGIPWFDKEANDAVLFGFLTTWFLGEFAAQSNGENFILAHFHEWLSGIGLVMARIRKLPVATIFTTHATLLGRYLCAGNVDFYNSLKK
;
A
#
# COMPACT_ATOMS: atom_id res chain seq x y z
N MET A 1 -46.78 14.40 -20.22
CA MET A 1 -46.93 13.38 -19.16
C MET A 1 -45.69 12.49 -19.21
N SER A 2 -44.71 12.81 -18.38
CA SER A 2 -43.43 12.09 -18.28
C SER A 2 -43.60 10.85 -17.41
N PHE A 3 -43.25 9.68 -17.95
CA PHE A 3 -43.05 8.46 -17.17
C PHE A 3 -41.67 8.54 -16.51
N LEU A 4 -41.63 8.75 -15.20
CA LEU A 4 -40.44 8.52 -14.37
C LEU A 4 -40.55 7.09 -13.82
N SER A 5 -39.64 6.22 -14.28
CA SER A 5 -39.42 4.90 -13.72
C SER A 5 -38.77 5.03 -12.34
N SER A 6 -39.41 4.41 -11.35
CA SER A 6 -38.97 4.25 -9.97
C SER A 6 -37.54 3.72 -9.84
N SER A 7 -36.67 4.49 -9.21
CA SER A 7 -35.38 4.05 -8.69
C SER A 7 -35.62 3.11 -7.48
N PRO A 8 -34.93 1.97 -7.35
CA PRO A 8 -35.02 1.15 -6.15
C PRO A 8 -34.34 1.88 -4.99
N SER A 9 -35.09 2.08 -3.91
CA SER A 9 -34.62 2.64 -2.65
C SER A 9 -33.61 1.69 -1.99
N TYR A 10 -32.40 2.18 -1.76
CA TYR A 10 -31.45 1.60 -0.81
C TYR A 10 -32.02 1.75 0.61
N SER A 11 -32.90 0.84 1.03
CA SER A 11 -33.55 0.89 2.34
C SER A 11 -33.30 -0.35 3.19
N SER A 12 -32.14 -1.01 3.05
CA SER A 12 -31.85 -2.25 3.80
C SER A 12 -30.43 -2.38 4.36
N LEU A 13 -29.75 -1.26 4.68
CA LEU A 13 -28.48 -1.27 5.44
C LEU A 13 -28.53 -0.27 6.62
N THR A 14 -29.58 -0.31 7.43
CA THR A 14 -29.74 0.55 8.62
C THR A 14 -29.10 -0.10 9.86
N GLY A 15 -27.77 -0.28 9.83
CA GLY A 15 -27.02 -0.88 10.94
C GLY A 15 -25.54 -0.50 11.04
N PHE A 16 -25.03 0.34 10.13
CA PHE A 16 -23.64 0.82 10.13
C PHE A 16 -23.61 2.36 10.25
N GLU A 17 -24.41 2.92 11.16
CA GLU A 17 -24.45 4.36 11.44
C GLU A 17 -23.61 4.75 12.67
N GLU A 18 -22.58 3.97 13.01
CA GLU A 18 -21.42 4.55 13.68
C GLU A 18 -20.46 4.94 12.57
N GLU A 19 -20.58 6.18 12.07
CA GLU A 19 -19.50 6.80 11.32
C GLU A 19 -18.24 6.67 12.18
N LEU A 20 -17.28 5.86 11.73
CA LEU A 20 -15.94 5.89 12.30
C LEU A 20 -15.53 7.36 12.37
N PRO A 21 -15.11 7.90 13.51
CA PRO A 21 -14.72 9.29 13.60
C PRO A 21 -13.57 9.50 12.61
N ALA A 22 -13.87 10.16 11.49
CA ALA A 22 -12.94 10.35 10.37
C ALA A 22 -11.64 11.01 10.82
N ASP A 23 -11.74 11.80 11.90
CA ASP A 23 -10.64 12.52 12.54
C ASP A 23 -9.52 11.58 13.07
N ASN A 24 -9.86 10.35 13.46
CA ASN A 24 -8.90 9.38 14.03
C ASN A 24 -8.49 8.28 13.04
N LEU A 25 -8.99 8.30 11.80
CA LEU A 25 -8.63 7.33 10.77
C LEU A 25 -7.36 7.77 10.06
N VAL A 26 -6.32 6.93 10.08
CA VAL A 26 -5.11 7.10 9.26
C VAL A 26 -5.12 6.06 8.14
N LEU A 27 -5.11 6.53 6.89
CA LEU A 27 -5.08 5.71 5.70
C LEU A 27 -3.67 5.67 5.10
N PHE A 28 -3.10 4.47 5.05
CA PHE A 28 -1.89 4.15 4.31
C PHE A 28 -2.24 3.47 2.99
N GLU A 29 -2.00 4.13 1.86
CA GLU A 29 -2.21 3.54 0.53
C GLU A 29 -0.86 3.09 -0.07
N VAL A 30 -0.70 1.78 -0.20
CA VAL A 30 0.57 1.11 -0.50
C VAL A 30 0.56 0.63 -1.95
N ALA A 31 1.50 1.10 -2.76
CA ALA A 31 1.70 0.57 -4.10
C ALA A 31 3.15 0.71 -4.58
N TRP A 32 3.54 -0.20 -5.47
CA TRP A 32 4.86 -0.14 -6.11
C TRP A 32 5.06 1.12 -6.98
N GLU A 33 3.97 1.66 -7.51
CA GLU A 33 3.98 2.79 -8.45
C GLU A 33 3.84 4.17 -7.77
N VAL A 34 3.79 4.23 -6.43
CA VAL A 34 3.79 5.51 -5.70
C VAL A 34 5.08 6.26 -5.99
N ALA A 35 4.97 7.48 -6.52
CA ALA A 35 6.09 8.31 -6.97
C ALA A 35 7.04 7.60 -7.96
N ASN A 36 6.58 6.56 -8.67
CA ASN A 36 7.37 5.81 -9.64
C ASN A 36 6.51 5.26 -10.76
N LYS A 37 6.52 5.92 -11.92
CA LYS A 37 5.67 5.55 -13.05
C LYS A 37 6.20 4.31 -13.77
N VAL A 38 5.53 3.17 -13.56
CA VAL A 38 5.83 1.90 -14.26
C VAL A 38 4.69 1.52 -15.22
N GLY A 39 3.44 1.72 -14.81
CA GLY A 39 2.25 1.26 -15.52
C GLY A 39 1.02 2.12 -15.26
N GLY A 40 -0.15 1.48 -15.30
CA GLY A 40 -1.43 2.16 -15.14
C GLY A 40 -1.80 2.47 -13.69
N ILE A 41 -1.22 1.78 -12.72
CA ILE A 41 -1.55 1.96 -11.29
C ILE A 41 -1.11 3.36 -10.84
N TYR A 42 0.01 3.87 -11.35
CA TYR A 42 0.45 5.25 -11.17
C TYR A 42 -0.68 6.24 -11.47
N THR A 43 -1.33 6.10 -12.63
CA THR A 43 -2.40 7.02 -13.06
C THR A 43 -3.67 6.85 -12.21
N VAL A 44 -4.02 5.61 -11.84
CA VAL A 44 -5.17 5.37 -10.94
C VAL A 44 -4.97 6.09 -9.61
N ILE A 45 -3.81 5.89 -8.98
CA ILE A 45 -3.49 6.50 -7.68
C ILE A 45 -3.40 8.03 -7.83
N GLN A 46 -2.69 8.52 -8.85
CA GLN A 46 -2.51 9.96 -9.08
C GLN A 46 -3.85 10.69 -9.24
N THR A 47 -4.77 10.13 -10.02
CA THR A 47 -6.07 10.78 -10.28
C THR A 47 -7.04 10.67 -9.10
N LYS A 48 -6.98 9.58 -8.33
CA LYS A 48 -7.77 9.41 -7.10
C LYS A 48 -7.26 10.27 -5.93
N THR A 49 -5.95 10.51 -5.88
CA THR A 49 -5.27 11.17 -4.76
C THR A 49 -5.95 12.47 -4.35
N LYS A 50 -6.26 13.35 -5.31
CA LYS A 50 -6.87 14.65 -5.01
C LYS A 50 -8.15 14.51 -4.17
N LEU A 51 -9.07 13.64 -4.59
CA LEU A 51 -10.33 13.41 -3.88
C LEU A 51 -10.10 12.81 -2.49
N THR A 52 -9.08 11.99 -2.33
CA THR A 52 -8.76 11.34 -1.05
C THR A 52 -8.15 12.34 -0.07
N VAL A 53 -7.25 13.21 -0.54
CA VAL A 53 -6.69 14.31 0.25
C VAL A 53 -7.78 15.31 0.64
N ASP A 54 -8.71 15.64 -0.28
CA ASP A 54 -9.82 16.55 0.03
C ASP A 54 -10.73 16.00 1.15
N GLN A 55 -10.74 14.68 1.40
CA GLN A 55 -11.50 14.01 2.46
C GLN A 55 -10.72 13.78 3.76
N LEU A 56 -9.47 13.29 3.66
CA LEU A 56 -8.67 12.82 4.80
C LEU A 56 -7.50 13.75 5.16
N GLY A 57 -7.18 14.72 4.31
CA GLY A 57 -6.09 15.67 4.51
C GLY A 57 -4.77 14.98 4.84
N GLU A 58 -4.23 15.31 6.01
CA GLU A 58 -2.93 14.84 6.50
C GLU A 58 -2.94 13.38 6.98
N ASN A 59 -4.12 12.81 7.20
CA ASN A 59 -4.29 11.41 7.60
C ASN A 59 -4.19 10.44 6.41
N TYR A 60 -4.03 10.94 5.18
CA TYR A 60 -3.80 10.14 4.00
C TYR A 60 -2.32 10.16 3.59
N ILE A 61 -1.70 8.99 3.61
CA ILE A 61 -0.26 8.83 3.35
C ILE A 61 -0.08 7.69 2.36
N LEU A 62 0.67 7.92 1.28
CA LEU A 62 1.04 6.84 0.38
C LEU A 62 2.37 6.22 0.77
N ILE A 63 2.50 4.91 0.58
CA ILE A 63 3.75 4.17 0.82
C ILE A 63 4.23 3.56 -0.50
N GLY A 64 5.47 3.84 -0.85
CA GLY A 64 6.12 3.33 -2.06
C GLY A 64 7.59 2.96 -1.86
N PRO A 65 8.19 2.24 -2.81
CA PRO A 65 9.63 2.06 -2.87
C PRO A 65 10.36 3.39 -3.21
N TYR A 66 11.53 3.60 -2.63
CA TYR A 66 12.38 4.74 -2.95
C TYR A 66 13.15 4.51 -4.25
N PHE A 67 12.97 5.42 -5.22
CA PHE A 67 13.75 5.46 -6.46
C PHE A 67 14.35 6.86 -6.65
N GLU A 68 15.66 6.97 -6.47
CA GLU A 68 16.43 8.23 -6.51
C GLU A 68 16.03 9.17 -7.66
N ASN A 69 15.97 8.63 -8.89
CA ASN A 69 15.66 9.43 -10.09
C ASN A 69 14.22 9.97 -10.08
N SER A 70 13.28 9.16 -9.60
CA SER A 70 11.87 9.54 -9.51
C SER A 70 11.65 10.55 -8.39
N VAL A 71 12.28 10.33 -7.22
CA VAL A 71 12.19 11.24 -6.06
C VAL A 71 12.69 12.63 -6.41
N LYS A 72 13.86 12.76 -7.06
CA LYS A 72 14.43 14.05 -7.46
C LYS A 72 13.50 14.92 -8.32
N THR A 73 12.57 14.31 -9.05
CA THR A 73 11.72 15.00 -10.02
C THR A 73 10.27 15.11 -9.56
N GLN A 74 9.81 14.22 -8.69
CA GLN A 74 8.40 14.09 -8.33
C GLN A 74 8.13 14.32 -6.86
N VAL A 75 9.13 14.38 -5.98
CA VAL A 75 8.90 14.43 -4.54
C VAL A 75 9.69 15.56 -3.90
N GLU A 76 8.98 16.38 -3.13
CA GLU A 76 9.60 17.33 -2.21
C GLU A 76 9.83 16.64 -0.87
N LEU A 77 11.09 16.37 -0.53
CA LEU A 77 11.44 15.76 0.76
C LEU A 77 11.27 16.80 1.87
N ILE A 78 10.51 16.42 2.90
CA ILE A 78 10.24 17.26 4.08
C ILE A 78 10.31 16.41 5.34
N GLU A 79 10.45 17.06 6.49
CA GLU A 79 10.30 16.39 7.78
C GLU A 79 8.82 16.06 8.04
N PRO A 80 8.52 14.87 8.58
CA PRO A 80 7.14 14.52 8.92
C PRO A 80 6.60 15.43 10.03
N PRO A 81 5.44 16.09 9.82
CA PRO A 81 4.84 16.94 10.84
C PRO A 81 4.25 16.12 12.00
N ASN A 82 3.79 14.90 11.72
CA ASN A 82 3.26 13.98 12.71
C ASN A 82 4.40 13.31 13.49
N LEU A 83 4.35 13.41 14.83
CA LEU A 83 5.39 12.87 15.72
C LEU A 83 5.50 11.34 15.66
N ALA A 84 4.38 10.61 15.56
CA ALA A 84 4.40 9.15 15.48
C ALA A 84 5.05 8.67 14.17
N ILE A 85 4.81 9.36 13.05
CA ILE A 85 5.53 9.10 11.79
C ILE A 85 7.02 9.36 11.95
N LYS A 86 7.39 10.50 12.55
CA LYS A 86 8.79 10.86 12.78
C LYS A 86 9.53 9.79 13.60
N GLN A 87 8.95 9.41 14.74
CA GLN A 87 9.50 8.38 15.62
C GLN A 87 9.60 7.02 14.92
N THR A 88 8.61 6.67 14.09
CA THR A 88 8.63 5.46 13.27
C THR A 88 9.81 5.45 12.31
N ILE A 89 10.00 6.54 11.56
CA ILE A 89 11.10 6.69 10.60
C ILE A 89 12.46 6.66 11.32
N ASP A 90 12.60 7.38 12.43
CA ASP A 90 13.82 7.40 13.23
C ASP A 90 14.17 6.02 13.79
N CYS A 91 13.17 5.29 14.31
CA CYS A 91 13.34 3.93 14.82
C CYS A 91 13.82 2.97 13.72
N MET A 92 13.20 3.00 12.54
CA MET A 92 13.61 2.18 11.40
C MET A 92 15.01 2.54 10.91
N ASN A 93 15.30 3.83 10.77
CA ASN A 93 16.61 4.31 10.31
C ASN A 93 17.72 3.94 11.30
N SER A 94 17.46 3.98 12.61
CA SER A 94 18.41 3.56 13.65
C SER A 94 18.80 2.07 13.57
N ARG A 95 17.98 1.26 12.90
CA ARG A 95 18.19 -0.19 12.71
C ARG A 95 18.71 -0.55 11.32
N GLY A 96 19.18 0.44 10.55
CA GLY A 96 19.85 0.22 9.27
C GLY A 96 18.93 0.20 8.04
N CYS A 97 17.65 0.56 8.19
CA CYS A 97 16.80 0.89 7.06
C CYS A 97 17.08 2.33 6.58
N LYS A 98 16.54 2.68 5.41
CA LYS A 98 16.41 4.08 4.99
C LYS A 98 14.99 4.34 4.55
N VAL A 99 14.34 5.23 5.29
CA VAL A 99 12.96 5.66 5.05
C VAL A 99 12.95 7.17 4.87
N TYR A 100 12.28 7.61 3.82
CA TYR A 100 12.16 9.02 3.45
C TYR A 100 10.71 9.47 3.55
N PHE A 101 10.51 10.72 3.94
CA PHE A 101 9.21 11.35 3.97
C PHE A 101 9.18 12.56 3.05
N GLY A 102 8.04 12.82 2.42
CA GLY A 102 7.92 13.92 1.48
C GLY A 102 6.48 14.21 1.08
N ARG A 103 6.33 15.14 0.14
CA ARG A 103 5.10 15.39 -0.60
C ARG A 103 5.28 15.00 -2.06
N TRP A 104 4.32 14.25 -2.59
CA TRP A 104 4.31 13.93 -4.02
C TRP A 104 3.80 15.14 -4.80
N LEU A 105 4.57 15.61 -5.78
CA LEU A 105 4.29 16.77 -6.61
C LEU A 105 3.24 16.46 -7.70
N ILE A 106 2.03 16.12 -7.25
CA ILE A 106 0.83 15.89 -8.05
C ILE A 106 -0.34 16.67 -7.44
N ASP A 107 -1.49 16.70 -8.13
CA ASP A 107 -2.69 17.34 -7.63
C ASP A 107 -3.12 16.77 -6.26
N GLY A 108 -3.26 17.67 -5.28
CA GLY A 108 -3.54 17.33 -3.88
C GLY A 108 -2.29 17.27 -2.98
N SER A 109 -1.09 17.15 -3.55
CA SER A 109 0.18 17.14 -2.80
C SER A 109 0.18 16.23 -1.55
N PRO A 110 -0.15 14.93 -1.71
CA PRO A 110 -0.29 14.03 -0.56
C PRO A 110 1.06 13.75 0.10
N TYR A 111 1.02 13.34 1.37
CA TYR A 111 2.20 12.81 2.05
C TYR A 111 2.60 11.46 1.49
N VAL A 112 3.91 11.24 1.39
CA VAL A 112 4.49 9.97 0.95
C VAL A 112 5.59 9.50 1.88
N VAL A 113 5.60 8.20 2.14
CA VAL A 113 6.68 7.47 2.80
C VAL A 113 7.35 6.58 1.75
N LEU A 114 8.64 6.75 1.55
CA LEU A 114 9.42 6.03 0.55
C LEU A 114 10.46 5.13 1.22
N LEU A 115 10.36 3.83 0.94
CA LEU A 115 11.16 2.78 1.56
C LEU A 115 12.31 2.38 0.63
N ASP A 116 13.55 2.60 1.05
CA ASP A 116 14.73 2.15 0.31
C ASP A 116 14.97 0.65 0.54
N ILE A 117 14.44 -0.13 -0.40
CA ILE A 117 14.63 -1.58 -0.45
C ILE A 117 16.10 -1.97 -0.65
N GLY A 118 16.88 -1.14 -1.36
CA GLY A 118 18.29 -1.40 -1.64
C GLY A 118 19.15 -1.28 -0.38
N ALA A 119 18.88 -0.27 0.46
CA ALA A 119 19.52 -0.12 1.76
C ALA A 119 19.20 -1.27 2.73
N SER A 120 18.06 -1.96 2.52
CA SER A 120 17.60 -3.06 3.36
C SER A 120 17.90 -4.44 2.77
N ASN A 121 18.69 -4.54 1.70
CA ASN A 121 18.96 -5.83 1.03
C ASN A 121 19.69 -6.84 1.93
N TRP A 122 20.32 -6.38 3.01
CA TRP A 122 20.99 -7.22 4.00
C TRP A 122 20.05 -8.19 4.73
N SER A 123 18.74 -7.91 4.79
CA SER A 123 17.74 -8.75 5.48
C SER A 123 17.02 -9.72 4.54
N LEU A 124 17.30 -9.70 3.23
CA LEU A 124 16.51 -10.43 2.22
C LEU A 124 16.40 -11.94 2.53
N ASP A 125 17.52 -12.58 2.84
CA ASP A 125 17.56 -14.04 3.08
C ASP A 125 16.76 -14.44 4.31
N GLN A 126 16.85 -13.63 5.37
CA GLN A 126 16.09 -13.81 6.59
C GLN A 126 14.58 -13.67 6.30
N TRP A 127 14.18 -12.62 5.57
CA TRP A 127 12.77 -12.38 5.27
C TRP A 127 12.18 -13.39 4.29
N LYS A 128 12.95 -13.91 3.34
CA LYS A 128 12.54 -15.06 2.53
C LYS A 128 12.29 -16.31 3.37
N THR A 129 13.18 -16.58 4.33
CA THR A 129 13.04 -17.71 5.25
C THR A 129 11.78 -17.55 6.10
N GLU A 130 11.58 -16.37 6.69
CA GLU A 130 10.37 -16.07 7.49
C GLU A 130 9.09 -16.20 6.65
N LEU A 131 9.11 -15.73 5.40
CA LEU A 131 7.97 -15.85 4.50
C LEU A 131 7.65 -17.33 4.21
N TRP A 132 8.67 -18.14 3.90
CA TRP A 132 8.50 -19.57 3.70
C TRP A 132 7.92 -20.26 4.95
N ASP A 133 8.53 -20.04 6.11
CA ASP A 133 8.10 -20.67 7.36
C ASP A 133 6.68 -20.26 7.78
N SER A 134 6.26 -19.04 7.44
CA SER A 134 4.96 -18.51 7.86
C SER A 134 3.82 -18.82 6.89
N CYS A 135 4.08 -18.93 5.59
CA CYS A 135 3.02 -19.09 4.58
C CYS A 135 3.33 -20.05 3.42
N ASN A 136 4.48 -20.74 3.45
CA ASN A 136 4.94 -21.68 2.42
C ASN A 136 5.04 -21.04 1.02
N ILE A 137 5.41 -19.75 0.95
CA ILE A 137 5.67 -19.05 -0.31
C ILE A 137 7.18 -18.96 -0.53
N GLY A 138 7.68 -19.71 -1.51
CA GLY A 138 9.10 -19.73 -1.87
C GLY A 138 9.42 -18.67 -2.92
N ILE A 139 10.57 -18.00 -2.77
CA ILE A 139 11.01 -16.93 -3.67
C ILE A 139 12.32 -17.35 -4.37
N PRO A 140 12.31 -17.56 -5.70
CA PRO A 140 13.50 -17.91 -6.45
C PRO A 140 14.60 -16.86 -6.33
N TRP A 141 15.85 -17.28 -6.20
CA TRP A 141 16.98 -16.38 -6.01
C TRP A 141 17.19 -15.37 -7.15
N PHE A 142 17.02 -15.83 -8.39
CA PHE A 142 17.24 -15.03 -9.60
C PHE A 142 16.06 -14.13 -9.98
N ASP A 143 14.92 -14.24 -9.29
CA ASP A 143 13.76 -13.40 -9.54
C ASP A 143 13.90 -12.09 -8.76
N LYS A 144 14.46 -11.08 -9.43
CA LYS A 144 14.65 -9.75 -8.84
C LYS A 144 13.32 -9.10 -8.44
N GLU A 145 12.27 -9.23 -9.25
CA GLU A 145 10.99 -8.58 -8.98
C GLU A 145 10.34 -9.18 -7.73
N ALA A 146 10.38 -10.50 -7.58
CA ALA A 146 9.90 -11.17 -6.38
C ALA A 146 10.77 -10.84 -5.14
N ASN A 147 12.10 -10.75 -5.29
CA ASN A 147 12.99 -10.32 -4.20
C ASN A 147 12.67 -8.91 -3.71
N ASP A 148 12.48 -7.99 -4.65
CA ASP A 148 12.14 -6.60 -4.40
C ASP A 148 10.77 -6.48 -3.70
N ALA A 149 9.79 -7.29 -4.11
CA ALA A 149 8.48 -7.37 -3.45
C ALA A 149 8.57 -7.88 -2.00
N VAL A 150 9.49 -8.83 -1.70
CA VAL A 150 9.74 -9.29 -0.32
C VAL A 150 10.27 -8.13 0.51
N LEU A 151 11.32 -7.44 0.05
CA LEU A 151 11.90 -6.31 0.78
C LEU A 151 10.86 -5.22 1.04
N PHE A 152 10.11 -4.85 0.01
CA PHE A 152 9.07 -3.82 0.11
C PHE A 152 7.94 -4.24 1.06
N GLY A 153 7.46 -5.47 0.98
CA GLY A 153 6.41 -5.98 1.84
C GLY A 153 6.82 -6.04 3.32
N PHE A 154 8.03 -6.52 3.61
CA PHE A 154 8.54 -6.58 4.99
C PHE A 154 8.81 -5.21 5.58
N LEU A 155 9.39 -4.28 4.81
CA LEU A 155 9.59 -2.89 5.25
C LEU A 155 8.25 -2.19 5.49
N THR A 156 7.27 -2.39 4.62
CA THR A 156 5.92 -1.83 4.80
C THR A 156 5.26 -2.40 6.06
N THR A 157 5.37 -3.70 6.29
CA THR A 157 4.84 -4.35 7.50
C THR A 157 5.49 -3.81 8.76
N TRP A 158 6.82 -3.61 8.71
CA TRP A 158 7.55 -3.03 9.82
C TRP A 158 7.09 -1.60 10.09
N PHE A 159 7.03 -0.76 9.06
CA PHE A 159 6.57 0.62 9.18
C PHE A 159 5.17 0.69 9.81
N LEU A 160 4.21 -0.10 9.32
CA LEU A 160 2.85 -0.13 9.86
C LEU A 160 2.80 -0.58 11.32
N GLY A 161 3.57 -1.60 11.69
CA GLY A 161 3.64 -2.10 13.06
C GLY A 161 4.28 -1.12 14.04
N GLU A 162 5.35 -0.45 13.60
CA GLU A 162 6.03 0.57 14.38
C GLU A 162 5.14 1.82 14.54
N PHE A 163 4.51 2.29 13.47
CA PHE A 163 3.56 3.40 13.53
C PHE A 163 2.39 3.11 14.47
N ALA A 164 1.86 1.88 14.45
CA ALA A 164 0.81 1.46 15.37
C ALA A 164 1.27 1.50 16.83
N ALA A 165 2.51 1.11 17.12
CA ALA A 165 3.08 1.18 18.46
C ALA A 165 3.29 2.63 18.93
N GLN A 166 3.74 3.53 18.05
CA GLN A 166 3.95 4.95 18.36
C GLN A 166 2.63 5.73 18.50
N SER A 167 1.54 5.24 17.88
CA SER A 167 0.21 5.88 17.93
C SER A 167 -0.58 5.60 19.21
N ASN A 168 -0.04 4.81 20.15
CA ASN A 168 -0.66 4.47 21.45
C ASN A 168 -2.13 3.99 21.39
N GLY A 169 -2.60 3.47 20.26
CA GLY A 169 -3.99 3.04 20.06
C GLY A 169 -5.01 4.17 19.89
N GLU A 170 -4.57 5.42 19.68
CA GLU A 170 -5.46 6.57 19.48
C GLU A 170 -6.07 6.61 18.07
N ASN A 171 -5.39 5.99 17.10
CA ASN A 171 -5.73 6.02 15.68
C ASN A 171 -6.29 4.68 15.19
N PHE A 172 -7.32 4.74 14.34
CA PHE A 172 -7.73 3.61 13.50
C PHE A 172 -6.84 3.57 12.27
N ILE A 173 -6.08 2.48 12.09
CA ILE A 173 -5.12 2.37 11.00
C ILE A 173 -5.70 1.49 9.90
N LEU A 174 -5.78 2.04 8.69
CA LEU A 174 -6.22 1.34 7.48
C LEU A 174 -5.07 1.30 6.47
N ALA A 175 -4.72 0.11 6.00
CA ALA A 175 -3.69 -0.09 4.97
C ALA A 175 -4.30 -0.70 3.70
N HIS A 176 -4.25 0.04 2.60
CA HIS A 176 -4.80 -0.37 1.30
C HIS A 176 -3.66 -0.72 0.35
N PHE A 177 -3.54 -2.00 0.01
CA PHE A 177 -2.48 -2.53 -0.84
C PHE A 177 -2.96 -2.70 -2.29
N HIS A 178 -2.19 -2.14 -3.23
CA HIS A 178 -2.44 -2.27 -4.66
C HIS A 178 -1.47 -3.26 -5.31
N GLU A 179 -2.06 -4.28 -5.92
CA GLU A 179 -1.40 -5.31 -6.71
C GLU A 179 -0.38 -6.19 -5.96
N TRP A 180 -0.01 -7.32 -6.55
CA TRP A 180 0.77 -8.36 -5.87
C TRP A 180 2.15 -7.91 -5.38
N LEU A 181 2.78 -6.92 -6.03
CA LEU A 181 4.09 -6.37 -5.62
C LEU A 181 4.07 -5.76 -4.21
N SER A 182 2.91 -5.26 -3.76
CA SER A 182 2.73 -4.78 -2.38
C SER A 182 2.09 -5.83 -1.46
N GLY A 183 1.61 -6.94 -2.03
CA GLY A 183 0.79 -7.94 -1.34
C GLY A 183 1.50 -8.69 -0.22
N ILE A 184 2.83 -8.81 -0.26
CA ILE A 184 3.60 -9.42 0.85
C ILE A 184 3.41 -8.61 2.13
N GLY A 185 3.31 -7.27 2.04
CA GLY A 185 3.05 -6.42 3.20
C GLY A 185 1.70 -6.73 3.87
N LEU A 186 0.66 -6.97 3.08
CA LEU A 186 -0.65 -7.38 3.58
C LEU A 186 -0.58 -8.74 4.28
N VAL A 187 0.05 -9.72 3.63
CA VAL A 187 0.17 -11.09 4.17
C VAL A 187 0.89 -11.06 5.51
N MET A 188 2.02 -10.36 5.58
CA MET A 188 2.83 -10.26 6.79
C MET A 188 2.16 -9.42 7.88
N ALA A 189 1.43 -8.36 7.55
CA ALA A 189 0.62 -7.61 8.52
C ALA A 189 -0.40 -8.51 9.22
N ARG A 190 -1.06 -9.41 8.46
CA ARG A 190 -2.01 -10.38 9.01
C ARG A 190 -1.32 -11.46 9.84
N ILE A 191 -0.22 -12.03 9.35
CA ILE A 191 0.56 -13.07 10.06
C ILE A 191 1.06 -12.54 11.41
N ARG A 192 1.57 -11.30 11.44
CA ARG A 192 2.07 -10.64 12.65
C ARG A 192 0.97 -10.05 13.53
N LYS A 193 -0.31 -10.19 13.14
CA LYS A 193 -1.49 -9.68 13.87
C LYS A 193 -1.36 -8.19 14.22
N LEU A 194 -0.89 -7.39 13.27
CA LEU A 194 -0.82 -5.95 13.47
C LEU A 194 -2.24 -5.39 13.70
N PRO A 195 -2.43 -4.39 14.58
CA PRO A 195 -3.72 -3.76 14.82
C PRO A 195 -4.06 -2.77 13.69
N VAL A 196 -4.10 -3.29 12.46
CA VAL A 196 -4.28 -2.53 11.21
C VAL A 196 -5.34 -3.25 10.37
N ALA A 197 -6.37 -2.52 9.95
CA ALA A 197 -7.33 -3.02 8.96
C ALA A 197 -6.66 -3.01 7.58
N THR A 198 -6.90 -4.05 6.75
CA THR A 198 -6.22 -4.19 5.45
C THR A 198 -7.21 -4.33 4.29
N ILE A 199 -6.96 -3.61 3.20
CA ILE A 199 -7.68 -3.75 1.93
C ILE A 199 -6.70 -4.21 0.85
N PHE A 200 -7.14 -5.09 -0.04
CA PHE A 200 -6.38 -5.48 -1.23
C PHE A 200 -7.15 -5.12 -2.50
N THR A 201 -6.46 -4.54 -3.48
CA THR A 201 -7.01 -4.33 -4.82
C THR A 201 -6.03 -4.82 -5.86
N THR A 202 -6.43 -5.81 -6.63
CA THR A 202 -5.73 -6.23 -7.83
C THR A 202 -6.33 -5.52 -9.05
N HIS A 203 -5.45 -5.01 -9.91
CA HIS A 203 -5.83 -4.32 -11.15
C HIS A 203 -5.89 -5.30 -12.33
N ALA A 204 -5.17 -6.42 -12.24
CA ALA A 204 -5.25 -7.54 -13.15
C ALA A 204 -4.67 -8.80 -12.49
N THR A 205 -5.20 -9.97 -12.84
CA THR A 205 -4.63 -11.23 -12.36
C THR A 205 -3.44 -11.65 -13.22
N LEU A 206 -2.34 -12.12 -12.60
CA LEU A 206 -1.17 -12.65 -13.33
C LEU A 206 -1.61 -13.70 -14.35
N LEU A 207 -2.36 -14.70 -13.88
CA LEU A 207 -2.79 -15.80 -14.73
C LEU A 207 -3.67 -15.34 -15.89
N GLY A 208 -4.57 -14.38 -15.66
CA GLY A 208 -5.40 -13.80 -16.72
C GLY A 208 -4.56 -13.14 -17.82
N ARG A 209 -3.50 -12.40 -17.46
CA ARG A 209 -2.59 -11.80 -18.44
C ARG A 209 -1.86 -12.85 -19.28
N TYR A 210 -1.31 -13.89 -18.64
CA TYR A 210 -0.56 -14.94 -19.36
C TYR A 210 -1.46 -15.81 -20.25
N LEU A 211 -2.64 -16.21 -19.76
CA LEU A 211 -3.53 -17.08 -20.52
C LEU A 211 -4.16 -16.37 -21.74
N CYS A 212 -4.55 -15.11 -21.58
CA CYS A 212 -5.08 -14.33 -22.71
C CYS A 212 -4.01 -14.04 -23.77
N ALA A 213 -2.75 -13.82 -23.38
CA ALA A 213 -1.65 -13.67 -24.34
C ALA A 213 -1.33 -14.99 -25.07
N GLY A 214 -1.57 -16.14 -24.43
CA GLY A 214 -1.39 -17.48 -25.00
C GLY A 214 -2.50 -17.94 -25.97
N ASN A 215 -3.42 -17.06 -26.36
CA ASN A 215 -4.55 -17.35 -27.26
C ASN A 215 -5.47 -18.48 -26.75
N VAL A 216 -5.56 -18.64 -25.43
CA VAL A 216 -6.50 -19.56 -24.79
C VAL A 216 -7.90 -18.93 -24.80
N ASP A 217 -8.93 -19.73 -25.09
CA ASP A 217 -10.32 -19.31 -24.89
C ASP A 217 -10.65 -19.24 -23.39
N PHE A 218 -10.14 -18.18 -22.77
CA PHE A 218 -10.00 -18.04 -21.33
C PHE A 218 -11.36 -18.02 -20.63
N TYR A 219 -12.26 -17.14 -21.05
CA TYR A 219 -13.56 -16.96 -20.37
C TYR A 219 -14.50 -18.15 -20.55
N ASN A 220 -14.43 -18.88 -21.66
CA ASN A 220 -15.24 -20.08 -21.86
C ASN A 220 -14.68 -21.32 -21.16
N SER A 221 -13.38 -21.31 -20.82
CA SER A 221 -12.69 -22.43 -20.16
C SER A 221 -12.49 -22.23 -18.66
N LEU A 222 -12.77 -21.03 -18.13
CA LEU A 222 -12.78 -20.78 -16.69
C LEU A 222 -13.98 -21.51 -16.07
N LYS A 223 -13.72 -22.54 -15.27
CA LYS A 223 -14.81 -23.21 -14.52
C LYS A 223 -15.50 -22.17 -13.63
N LYS A 224 -16.82 -22.10 -13.76
CA LYS A 224 -17.69 -21.31 -12.88
C LYS A 224 -17.62 -21.80 -11.44
#